data_AF-A0A2W6F411-F1
#
_entry.id   AF-A0A2W6F411-F1
#
_cell.length_a   1.000
_cell.length_b   1.000
_cell.length_c   1.000
_cell.angle_alpha   90.00
_cell.angle_beta   90.00
_cell.angle_gamma   90.00
#
_symmetry.space_group_name_H-M   'P 1'
#
loop_
_entity.id
_entity.type
_entity.pdbx_description
1 polymer ?
#
loop_
_entity_poly.entity_id
_entity_poly.type
_entity_poly.pdbx_seq_one_letter_code
_entity_poly.pdbx_strand_id
1 'polypeptide(L)'
;MARITLVVLVFDALALAAVELLYLPLRVGTVPLPITIALAAVSTPWLVRIAAELGGPRVVAAIPLVVWVLGLGVLGLGGPGGDVLFPADLRSALLLGAGLIPAAVVLGRAFARS
;
A
#
# COMPACT_ATOMS: atom_id res chain seq x y z
N MET A 1 -3.20 -23.26 5.05
CA MET A 1 -3.79 -22.19 4.21
C MET A 1 -3.35 -20.80 4.63
N ALA A 2 -3.52 -20.40 5.91
CA ALA A 2 -3.17 -19.06 6.39
C ALA A 2 -1.75 -18.56 5.99
N ARG A 3 -0.73 -19.42 6.06
CA ARG A 3 0.64 -19.05 5.66
C ARG A 3 0.77 -18.69 4.18
N ILE A 4 0.11 -19.44 3.30
CA ILE A 4 0.13 -19.20 1.85
C ILE A 4 -0.60 -17.89 1.56
N THR A 5 -1.77 -17.69 2.15
CA THR A 5 -2.52 -16.43 2.00
C THR A 5 -1.70 -15.24 2.44
N LEU A 6 -1.00 -15.33 3.58
CA LEU A 6 -0.13 -14.24 4.03
C LEU A 6 1.00 -13.93 3.03
N VAL A 7 1.64 -14.97 2.46
CA VAL A 7 2.67 -14.78 1.43
C VAL A 7 2.11 -14.08 0.20
N VAL A 8 0.90 -14.45 -0.23
CA VAL A 8 0.21 -13.79 -1.34
C VAL A 8 -0.08 -12.32 -1.01
N LEU A 9 -0.62 -12.02 0.18
CA LEU A 9 -0.89 -10.64 0.59
C LEU A 9 0.39 -9.78 0.66
N VAL A 10 1.51 -10.36 1.08
CA VAL A 10 2.82 -9.68 1.09
C VAL A 10 3.28 -9.38 -0.33
N PHE A 11 3.18 -10.36 -1.22
CA PHE A 11 3.52 -10.17 -2.63
C PHE A 11 2.62 -9.11 -3.28
N ASP A 12 1.31 -9.19 -3.07
CA ASP A 12 0.34 -8.22 -3.59
C ASP A 12 0.60 -6.82 -3.06
N ALA A 13 0.92 -6.66 -1.76
CA ALA A 13 1.29 -5.37 -1.18
C ALA A 13 2.51 -4.75 -1.86
N LEU A 14 3.53 -5.55 -2.15
CA LEU A 14 4.74 -5.10 -2.84
C LEU A 14 4.45 -4.77 -4.32
N ALA A 15 3.68 -5.62 -5.00
CA ALA A 15 3.28 -5.41 -6.39
C ALA A 15 2.43 -4.14 -6.54
N LEU A 16 1.49 -3.90 -5.61
CA LEU A 16 0.68 -2.69 -5.56
C LEU A 16 1.55 -1.45 -5.33
N ALA A 17 2.49 -1.48 -4.39
CA ALA A 17 3.40 -0.35 -4.18
C ALA A 17 4.18 0.01 -5.47
N ALA A 18 4.65 -0.99 -6.21
CA ALA A 18 5.34 -0.79 -7.48
C ALA A 18 4.41 -0.18 -8.55
N VAL A 19 3.24 -0.79 -8.76
CA VAL A 19 2.24 -0.30 -9.73
C VAL A 19 1.81 1.12 -9.40
N GLU A 20 1.55 1.41 -8.13
CA GLU A 20 1.06 2.70 -7.70
C GLU A 20 2.07 3.81 -7.95
N LEU A 21 3.36 3.57 -7.69
CA LEU A 21 4.44 4.52 -8.01
C LEU A 21 4.62 4.72 -9.51
N LEU A 22 4.71 3.61 -10.26
CA LEU A 22 4.96 3.66 -11.70
C LEU A 22 3.85 4.40 -12.45
N TYR A 23 2.59 4.24 -12.02
CA TYR A 23 1.44 4.88 -12.65
C TYR A 23 0.96 6.16 -11.94
N LEU A 24 1.62 6.60 -10.86
CA LEU A 24 1.33 7.88 -10.20
C LEU A 24 1.43 9.12 -11.13
N PRO A 25 2.40 9.21 -12.07
CA PRO A 25 2.48 10.34 -12.99
C PRO A 25 1.56 10.21 -14.21
N LEU A 26 0.69 9.19 -14.27
CA LEU A 26 -0.22 8.96 -15.38
C LEU A 26 -1.11 10.19 -15.62
N ARG A 27 -1.23 10.57 -16.89
CA ARG A 27 -1.96 11.75 -17.34
C ARG A 27 -2.58 11.50 -18.70
N VAL A 28 -3.73 12.11 -18.94
CA VAL A 28 -4.39 12.14 -20.25
C VAL A 28 -4.27 13.57 -20.76
N GLY A 29 -3.41 13.78 -21.75
CA GLY A 29 -3.00 15.13 -22.16
C GLY A 29 -2.32 15.87 -21.01
N THR A 30 -2.89 16.99 -20.59
CA THR A 30 -2.39 17.81 -19.47
C THR A 30 -3.05 17.46 -18.12
N VAL A 31 -4.09 16.62 -18.11
CA VAL A 31 -4.88 16.32 -16.91
C VAL A 31 -4.29 15.12 -16.16
N PRO A 32 -3.91 15.29 -14.88
CA PRO A 32 -3.48 14.18 -14.03
C PRO A 32 -4.60 13.15 -13.83
N LEU A 33 -4.26 11.86 -13.86
CA LEU A 33 -5.22 10.78 -13.66
C LEU A 33 -4.89 10.00 -12.37
N PRO A 34 -5.50 10.34 -11.22
CA PRO A 34 -5.10 9.83 -9.91
C PRO A 34 -5.64 8.42 -9.59
N ILE A 35 -5.65 7.52 -10.57
CA ILE A 35 -6.23 6.17 -10.40
C ILE A 35 -5.47 5.37 -9.33
N THR A 36 -4.15 5.50 -9.26
CA THR A 36 -3.33 4.78 -8.27
C THR A 36 -3.57 5.25 -6.84
N ILE A 37 -3.94 6.52 -6.64
CA ILE A 37 -4.31 7.05 -5.32
C ILE A 37 -5.61 6.40 -4.83
N ALA A 38 -6.60 6.29 -5.72
CA ALA A 38 -7.86 5.60 -5.43
C ALA A 38 -7.63 4.09 -5.21
N LEU A 39 -6.74 3.47 -6.00
CA LEU A 39 -6.36 2.08 -5.83
C LEU A 39 -5.71 1.82 -4.47
N ALA A 40 -4.78 2.67 -4.03
CA ALA A 40 -4.17 2.59 -2.72
C ALA A 40 -5.22 2.70 -1.60
N ALA A 41 -6.14 3.65 -1.73
CA ALA A 41 -7.21 3.87 -0.75
C ALA A 41 -8.09 2.66 -0.49
N VAL A 42 -8.26 1.79 -1.49
CA VAL A 42 -9.11 0.61 -1.41
C VAL A 42 -8.31 -0.65 -1.11
N SER A 43 -7.17 -0.81 -1.77
CA SER A 43 -6.39 -2.05 -1.71
C SER A 43 -5.70 -2.23 -0.35
N THR A 44 -5.06 -1.20 0.19
CA THR A 44 -4.32 -1.30 1.44
C THR A 44 -5.20 -1.66 2.65
N PRO A 45 -6.38 -1.03 2.91
CA PRO A 45 -7.24 -1.48 4.01
C PRO A 45 -7.82 -2.87 3.76
N TRP A 46 -8.04 -3.26 2.50
CA TRP A 46 -8.55 -4.58 2.19
C TRP A 46 -7.51 -5.67 2.48
N LEU A 47 -6.24 -5.47 2.08
CA LEU A 47 -5.15 -6.38 2.42
C LEU A 47 -5.00 -6.55 3.94
N VAL A 48 -5.03 -5.44 4.69
CA VAL A 48 -4.98 -5.44 6.16
C VAL A 48 -6.16 -6.20 6.75
N ARG A 49 -7.38 -6.00 6.21
CA ARG A 49 -8.58 -6.72 6.67
C ARG A 49 -8.43 -8.23 6.49
N ILE A 50 -8.02 -8.68 5.31
CA ILE A 50 -7.84 -10.11 5.04
C ILE A 50 -6.76 -10.67 5.98
N ALA A 51 -5.64 -9.98 6.15
CA ALA A 51 -4.58 -10.41 7.07
C ALA A 51 -5.07 -10.53 8.52
N ALA A 52 -5.94 -9.63 8.98
CA ALA A 52 -6.55 -9.69 10.31
C ALA A 52 -7.50 -10.90 10.47
N GLU A 53 -8.17 -11.31 9.39
CA GLU A 53 -9.10 -12.45 9.38
C GLU A 53 -8.38 -13.82 9.36
N LEU A 54 -7.08 -13.86 9.07
CA LEU A 54 -6.28 -15.10 9.09
C LEU A 54 -6.10 -15.71 10.50
N GLY A 55 -6.40 -14.94 11.55
CA GLY A 55 -6.19 -15.32 12.94
C GLY A 55 -4.71 -15.30 13.36
N GLY A 56 -4.46 -15.50 14.66
CA GLY A 56 -3.11 -15.49 15.24
C GLY A 56 -2.71 -14.15 15.86
N PRO A 57 -1.40 -13.87 15.98
CA PRO A 57 -0.90 -12.66 16.63
C PRO A 57 -1.38 -11.40 15.92
N ARG A 58 -1.81 -10.40 16.69
CA ARG A 58 -2.32 -9.11 16.18
C ARG A 58 -1.39 -8.47 15.16
N VAL A 59 -0.07 -8.57 15.37
CA VAL A 59 0.95 -8.01 14.47
C VAL A 59 0.85 -8.50 13.02
N VAL A 60 0.28 -9.69 12.78
CA VAL A 60 0.12 -10.25 11.42
C VAL A 60 -0.75 -9.35 10.54
N ALA A 61 -1.78 -8.70 11.11
CA ALA A 61 -2.64 -7.78 10.38
C ALA A 61 -1.90 -6.56 9.81
N ALA A 62 -0.79 -6.15 10.45
CA ALA A 62 -0.01 -5.00 10.04
C ALA A 62 0.98 -5.31 8.89
N ILE A 63 1.28 -6.59 8.65
CA ILE A 63 2.34 -7.01 7.71
C ILE A 63 2.14 -6.44 6.30
N PRO A 64 0.96 -6.55 5.65
CA PRO A 64 0.80 -6.03 4.29
C PRO A 64 1.00 -4.51 4.21
N LEU A 65 0.52 -3.77 5.21
CA LEU A 65 0.68 -2.31 5.26
C LEU A 65 2.15 -1.91 5.41
N VAL A 66 2.88 -2.60 6.30
CA VAL A 66 4.33 -2.37 6.47
C VAL A 66 5.08 -2.66 5.18
N VAL A 67 4.78 -3.79 4.52
CA VAL A 67 5.41 -4.17 3.25
C VAL A 67 5.12 -3.14 2.16
N TRP A 68 3.88 -2.66 2.06
CA TRP A 68 3.51 -1.60 1.12
C TRP A 68 4.28 -0.31 1.37
N VAL A 69 4.36 0.18 2.62
CA VAL A 69 5.13 1.39 2.98
C VAL A 69 6.61 1.22 2.65
N LEU A 70 7.20 0.06 3.00
CA LEU A 70 8.60 -0.23 2.69
C LEU A 70 8.82 -0.32 1.18
N GLY A 71 7.91 -0.94 0.44
CA GLY A 71 7.95 -1.00 -1.02
C GLY A 71 7.93 0.40 -1.63
N LEU A 72 7.05 1.28 -1.16
CA LEU A 72 7.01 2.67 -1.58
C LEU A 72 8.31 3.42 -1.23
N GLY A 73 8.86 3.22 -0.03
CA GLY A 73 10.10 3.87 0.38
C GLY A 73 11.30 3.42 -0.46
N VAL A 74 11.47 2.11 -0.64
CA VAL A 74 12.57 1.53 -1.42
C VAL A 74 12.47 1.92 -2.88
N LEU A 75 11.31 1.69 -3.52
CA LEU A 75 11.13 1.97 -4.93
C LEU A 75 11.02 3.46 -5.22
N GLY A 76 10.40 4.22 -4.32
CA GLY A 76 10.12 5.64 -4.51
C GLY A 76 11.33 6.55 -4.29
N LEU A 77 12.24 6.20 -3.37
CA LEU A 77 13.39 7.04 -2.98
C LEU A 77 14.74 6.53 -3.47
N GLY A 78 14.83 5.28 -3.91
CA GLY A 78 16.09 4.64 -4.27
C GLY A 78 15.86 3.42 -5.13
N GLY A 79 15.15 3.59 -6.25
CA GLY A 79 14.92 2.52 -7.20
C GLY A 79 16.24 1.87 -7.64
N PRO A 80 16.24 0.59 -8.04
CA PRO A 80 17.46 -0.16 -8.34
C PRO A 80 18.32 0.44 -9.47
N GLY A 81 17.74 1.31 -10.31
CA GLY A 81 18.45 2.10 -11.33
C GLY A 81 19.05 3.43 -10.84
N GLY A 82 18.88 3.78 -9.55
CA GLY A 82 19.19 5.10 -9.00
C GLY A 82 18.07 6.13 -9.17
N ASP A 83 16.92 5.71 -9.70
CA ASP A 83 15.78 6.60 -9.97
C ASP A 83 14.96 6.90 -8.72
N VAL A 84 14.46 8.13 -8.64
CA VAL A 84 13.46 8.56 -7.66
C VAL A 84 12.10 8.55 -8.34
N LEU A 85 11.26 7.57 -7.98
CA LEU A 85 9.94 7.40 -8.59
C LEU A 85 8.88 8.30 -7.97
N PHE A 86 9.09 8.81 -6.75
CA PHE A 86 8.16 9.77 -6.16
C PHE A 86 8.23 11.11 -6.88
N PRO A 87 7.12 11.57 -7.50
CA PRO A 87 7.03 12.94 -7.97
C PRO A 87 7.17 13.91 -6.79
N ALA A 88 7.93 14.98 -6.95
CA ALA A 88 8.05 16.06 -5.97
C ALA A 88 6.78 16.97 -5.98
N ASP A 89 5.61 16.37 -5.83
CA ASP A 89 4.29 17.02 -5.93
C ASP A 89 3.33 16.42 -4.89
N LEU A 90 2.19 17.08 -4.68
CA LEU A 90 1.14 16.70 -3.72
C LEU A 90 0.65 15.26 -3.88
N ARG A 91 0.77 14.69 -5.09
CA ARG A 91 0.35 13.30 -5.40
C ARG A 91 1.03 12.26 -4.52
N SER A 92 2.30 12.46 -4.18
CA SER A 92 3.05 11.54 -3.32
C SER A 92 2.47 11.54 -1.90
N ALA A 93 2.14 12.74 -1.39
CA ALA A 93 1.46 12.88 -0.11
C ALA A 93 0.03 12.31 -0.14
N LEU A 94 -0.70 12.52 -1.23
CA LEU A 94 -2.04 11.96 -1.42
C LEU A 94 -2.00 10.43 -1.52
N LEU A 95 -1.03 9.83 -2.22
CA LEU A 95 -0.87 8.38 -2.30
C LEU A 95 -0.62 7.79 -0.89
N LEU A 96 0.33 8.38 -0.16
CA LEU A 96 0.63 7.96 1.21
C LEU A 96 -0.59 8.13 2.11
N GLY A 97 -1.23 9.29 2.12
CA GLY A 97 -2.41 9.54 2.94
C GLY A 97 -3.58 8.61 2.59
N ALA A 98 -3.85 8.45 1.30
CA ALA A 98 -4.93 7.61 0.81
C ALA A 98 -4.72 6.15 1.15
N GLY A 99 -3.51 5.60 1.02
CA GLY A 99 -3.23 4.22 1.41
C GLY A 99 -3.12 4.03 2.94
N LEU A 100 -2.46 4.94 3.66
CA LEU A 100 -2.11 4.74 5.06
C LEU A 100 -3.30 4.95 6.00
N ILE A 101 -4.11 6.01 5.78
CA ILE A 101 -5.20 6.40 6.68
C ILE A 101 -6.28 5.32 6.79
N PRO A 102 -6.94 4.87 5.71
CA PRO A 102 -7.99 3.86 5.82
C PRO A 102 -7.44 2.52 6.32
N ALA A 103 -6.22 2.14 5.92
CA ALA A 103 -5.56 0.93 6.41
C ALA A 103 -5.29 0.99 7.92
N ALA A 104 -4.84 2.14 8.44
CA ALA A 104 -4.65 2.35 9.86
C ALA A 104 -5.98 2.27 10.64
N VAL A 105 -7.07 2.81 10.09
CA VAL A 105 -8.42 2.67 10.70
C VAL A 105 -8.82 1.19 10.79
N VAL A 106 -8.66 0.43 9.70
CA VAL A 106 -8.98 -1.02 9.70
C VAL A 106 -8.09 -1.78 10.68
N LEU A 107 -6.79 -1.47 10.72
CA LEU A 107 -5.84 -2.09 11.65
C LEU A 107 -6.19 -1.81 13.10
N GLY A 108 -6.50 -0.56 13.44
CA GLY A 108 -6.94 -0.16 14.79
C GLY A 108 -8.20 -0.90 15.21
N ARG A 109 -9.17 -1.05 14.29
CA ARG A 109 -10.39 -1.85 14.53
C ARG A 109 -10.11 -3.34 14.69
N ALA A 110 -9.08 -3.89 14.05
CA ALA A 110 -8.68 -5.28 14.24
C ALA A 110 -8.09 -5.48 15.64
N PHE A 111 -7.27 -4.54 16.13
CA PHE A 111 -6.69 -4.62 17.47
C PHE A 111 -7.72 -4.43 18.59
N ALA A 112 -8.76 -3.62 18.36
CA ALA A 112 -9.81 -3.37 19.35
C ALA A 112 -10.81 -4.53 19.52
N ARG A 113 -10.92 -5.43 18.53
CA ARG A 113 -11.90 -6.55 18.52
C ARG A 113 -11.39 -7.82 19.22
N SER A 114 -10.28 -7.73 19.94
CA SER A 114 -9.55 -8.85 20.51
C SER A 114 -9.11 -8.57 21.93
#